data_AF-A0A800ICM0-F1
#
_entry.id   AF-A0A800ICM0-F1
#
_cell.length_a   1.000
_cell.length_b   1.000
_cell.length_c   1.000
_cell.angle_alpha   90.00
_cell.angle_beta   90.00
_cell.angle_gamma   90.00
#
_symmetry.space_group_name_H-M   'P 1'
#
loop_
_entity.id
_entity.type
_entity.pdbx_description
1 polymer ?
#
loop_
_entity_poly.entity_id
_entity_poly.type
_entity_poly.pdbx_seq_one_letter_code
_entity_poly.pdbx_strand_id
1 'polypeptide(L)'
;MRFPIDGVKVGHWDDQVARTGCTVVLLPEGTVASGEVRGGAPATRDFSLLAPERQVTQVNAVLMTGGSVFGLAAADGVVGFLEEQGVGFPTGAGPIPIVVGMGLFDLLAGEPGVRPGPEQGRAAVESASEEFLTGVVGAGTGATVGKWAGRDKALPGGLGLGVTQKGEVMVAALAAVNALGQPDDGTQSAAVSNGTFTAWPTRRDHFQENTTLITVVTNAVLSKMDCFLLAQSGHDGLARAIFPPHLGSDGDAVVAAATGKVEADSVDVVRALVVAAVEQAVHQAC
;
A
#
# COMPACT_ATOMS: atom_id res chain seq x y z
N MET A 1 2.50 3.38 17.00
CA MET A 1 1.14 2.81 16.98
C MET A 1 1.25 1.29 16.98
N ARG A 2 0.21 0.55 17.40
CA ARG A 2 0.22 -0.92 17.38
C ARG A 2 -0.68 -1.44 16.25
N PHE A 3 -0.23 -2.43 15.49
CA PHE A 3 -1.07 -3.11 14.49
C PHE A 3 -2.14 -3.93 15.22
N PRO A 4 -3.43 -3.78 14.89
CA PRO A 4 -4.49 -4.27 15.77
C PRO A 4 -4.90 -5.72 15.48
N ILE A 5 -4.31 -6.36 14.47
CA ILE A 5 -4.54 -7.76 14.08
C ILE A 5 -3.35 -8.61 14.48
N ASP A 6 -3.59 -9.57 15.37
CA ASP A 6 -2.57 -10.46 15.94
C ASP A 6 -1.72 -11.19 14.89
N GLY A 7 -0.40 -11.11 15.05
CA GLY A 7 0.59 -11.78 14.21
C GLY A 7 1.04 -10.97 13.00
N VAL A 8 0.38 -9.85 12.70
CA VAL A 8 0.82 -8.91 11.67
C VAL A 8 1.88 -7.98 12.25
N LYS A 9 3.00 -7.84 11.55
CA LYS A 9 4.10 -6.95 11.94
C LYS A 9 4.43 -5.99 10.82
N VAL A 10 4.86 -4.79 11.17
CA VAL A 10 5.27 -3.76 10.22
C VAL A 10 6.67 -3.30 10.56
N GLY A 11 7.53 -3.21 9.54
CA GLY A 11 8.90 -2.74 9.68
C GLY A 11 9.27 -1.75 8.59
N HIS A 12 10.28 -0.93 8.87
CA HIS A 12 10.68 0.19 8.04
C HIS A 12 12.18 0.25 7.89
N TRP A 13 12.61 0.68 6.71
CA TRP A 13 13.90 1.32 6.52
C TRP A 13 13.65 2.66 5.81
N ASP A 14 14.33 3.72 6.24
CA ASP A 14 14.27 5.00 5.57
C ASP A 14 15.58 5.78 5.66
N ASP A 15 15.76 6.67 4.69
CA ASP A 15 16.78 7.70 4.66
C ASP A 15 16.09 9.06 4.55
N GLN A 16 16.12 9.81 5.65
CA GLN A 16 15.48 11.12 5.77
C GLN A 16 16.18 12.21 4.95
N VAL A 17 17.47 12.04 4.61
CA VAL A 17 18.23 12.99 3.78
C VAL A 17 17.92 12.74 2.31
N ALA A 18 18.02 11.49 1.87
CA ALA A 18 17.65 11.09 0.52
C ALA A 18 16.15 11.17 0.26
N ARG A 19 15.34 11.23 1.33
CA ARG A 19 13.88 11.24 1.32
C ARG A 19 13.29 10.03 0.59
N THR A 20 13.67 8.84 1.04
CA THR A 20 13.14 7.59 0.51
C THR A 20 13.15 6.50 1.59
N GLY A 21 12.50 5.37 1.32
CA GLY A 21 12.47 4.24 2.23
C GLY A 21 11.56 3.12 1.74
N CYS A 22 11.48 2.05 2.53
CA CYS A 22 10.56 0.95 2.30
C CYS A 22 9.89 0.48 3.60
N THR A 23 8.71 -0.08 3.44
CA THR A 23 7.86 -0.62 4.50
C THR A 23 7.52 -2.05 4.16
N VAL A 24 7.76 -2.97 5.10
CA VAL A 24 7.38 -4.38 4.98
C VAL A 24 6.23 -4.66 5.93
N VAL A 25 5.13 -5.20 5.40
CA VAL A 25 4.03 -5.78 6.18
C VAL A 25 4.22 -7.29 6.18
N LEU A 26 4.70 -7.83 7.30
CA LEU A 26 4.90 -9.26 7.50
C LEU A 26 3.60 -9.89 8.01
N LEU A 27 3.12 -10.89 7.28
CA LEU A 27 1.84 -11.55 7.53
C LEU A 27 2.06 -12.88 8.25
N PRO A 28 1.16 -13.28 9.18
CA PRO A 28 1.24 -14.59 9.81
C PRO A 28 1.00 -15.71 8.79
N GLU A 29 1.47 -16.91 9.13
CA GLU A 29 1.24 -18.12 8.32
C GLU A 29 -0.26 -18.33 8.05
N GLY A 30 -0.59 -18.82 6.86
CA GLY A 30 -1.98 -19.08 6.46
C GLY A 30 -2.72 -17.88 5.89
N THR A 31 -2.12 -16.68 5.87
CA THR A 31 -2.78 -15.47 5.39
C THR A 31 -3.11 -15.54 3.90
N VAL A 32 -4.40 -15.53 3.57
CA VAL A 32 -4.91 -15.51 2.19
C VAL A 32 -4.85 -14.09 1.65
N ALA A 33 -4.41 -13.89 0.40
CA ALA A 33 -4.35 -12.56 -0.18
C ALA A 33 -4.67 -12.49 -1.68
N SER A 34 -5.17 -11.34 -2.09
CA SER A 34 -5.35 -10.93 -3.49
C SER A 34 -5.10 -9.42 -3.62
N GLY A 35 -5.27 -8.85 -4.82
CA GLY A 35 -4.98 -7.45 -5.06
C GLY A 35 -5.41 -6.98 -6.44
N GLU A 36 -5.51 -5.66 -6.58
CA GLU A 36 -5.86 -4.97 -7.81
C GLU A 36 -4.90 -3.79 -8.02
N VAL A 37 -4.59 -3.53 -9.28
CA VAL A 37 -3.88 -2.33 -9.74
C VAL A 37 -4.82 -1.55 -10.64
N ARG A 38 -5.01 -0.25 -10.37
CA ARG A 38 -5.85 0.63 -11.20
C ARG A 38 -5.12 1.83 -11.78
N GLY A 39 -4.01 2.26 -11.19
CA GLY A 39 -3.21 3.36 -11.73
C GLY A 39 -2.64 3.02 -13.12
N GLY A 40 -2.45 4.05 -13.96
CA GLY A 40 -1.89 3.90 -15.31
C GLY A 40 -0.38 3.60 -15.39
N ALA A 41 0.38 3.79 -14.30
CA ALA A 41 1.83 3.62 -14.26
C ALA A 41 2.33 2.79 -13.06
N PRO A 42 1.90 1.53 -12.91
CA PRO A 42 2.26 0.72 -11.76
C PRO A 42 3.72 0.23 -11.81
N ALA A 43 4.38 0.20 -10.65
CA ALA A 43 5.63 -0.49 -10.43
C ALA A 43 5.39 -1.65 -9.45
N THR A 44 5.36 -2.88 -9.94
CA THR A 44 5.05 -4.05 -9.10
C THR A 44 5.98 -5.23 -9.34
N ARG A 45 6.12 -6.07 -8.31
CA ARG A 45 6.85 -7.34 -8.34
C ARG A 45 5.97 -8.46 -7.80
N ASP A 46 5.93 -9.59 -8.50
CA ASP A 46 5.19 -10.81 -8.13
C ASP A 46 3.67 -10.60 -7.91
N PHE A 47 3.14 -9.43 -8.27
CA PHE A 47 1.74 -9.06 -8.10
C PHE A 47 0.78 -9.93 -8.91
N SER A 48 1.24 -10.50 -10.04
CA SER A 48 0.44 -11.42 -10.85
C SER A 48 0.01 -12.68 -10.08
N LEU A 49 0.72 -13.05 -9.00
CA LEU A 49 0.32 -14.14 -8.11
C LEU A 49 -0.96 -13.82 -7.35
N LEU A 50 -1.29 -12.55 -7.15
CA LEU A 50 -2.50 -12.12 -6.43
C LEU A 50 -3.78 -12.30 -7.25
N ALA A 51 -3.69 -12.51 -8.56
CA ALA A 51 -4.87 -12.73 -9.40
C ALA A 51 -5.71 -13.90 -8.84
N PRO A 52 -7.04 -13.71 -8.68
CA PRO A 52 -7.86 -14.61 -7.87
C PRO A 52 -7.97 -16.03 -8.44
N GLU A 53 -7.70 -16.22 -9.73
CA GLU A 53 -7.67 -17.51 -10.40
C GLU A 53 -6.32 -18.26 -10.30
N ARG A 54 -5.29 -17.66 -9.67
CA ARG A 54 -3.96 -18.28 -9.50
C ARG A 54 -3.90 -19.20 -8.28
N GLN A 55 -3.10 -20.26 -8.39
CA GLN A 55 -2.99 -21.33 -7.39
C GLN A 55 -2.42 -20.87 -6.05
N VAL A 56 -1.44 -19.97 -6.03
CA VAL A 56 -0.86 -19.45 -4.78
C VAL A 56 -1.91 -18.58 -4.11
N THR A 57 -2.44 -19.02 -2.96
CA THR A 57 -3.47 -18.28 -2.22
C THR A 57 -2.90 -17.47 -1.07
N GLN A 58 -1.69 -17.82 -0.59
CA GLN A 58 -1.09 -17.24 0.60
C GLN A 58 0.12 -16.36 0.27
N VAL A 59 0.25 -15.25 1.01
CA VAL A 59 1.35 -14.29 0.88
C VAL A 59 2.02 -14.15 2.24
N ASN A 60 3.36 -14.13 2.26
CA ASN A 60 4.13 -14.03 3.50
C ASN A 60 4.42 -12.56 3.88
N ALA A 61 4.65 -11.71 2.87
CA ALA A 61 4.87 -10.29 3.11
C ALA A 61 4.42 -9.42 1.94
N VAL A 62 4.06 -8.18 2.25
CA VAL A 62 3.84 -7.11 1.27
C VAL A 62 4.91 -6.03 1.48
N LEU A 63 5.64 -5.71 0.42
CA LEU A 63 6.63 -4.63 0.39
C LEU A 63 6.01 -3.42 -0.30
N MET A 64 6.01 -2.28 0.39
CA MET A 64 5.79 -0.96 -0.18
C MET A 64 7.12 -0.21 -0.20
N THR A 65 7.50 0.40 -1.31
CA THR A 65 8.83 1.00 -1.44
C THR A 65 8.82 2.31 -2.24
N GLY A 66 9.65 3.25 -1.83
CA GLY A 66 10.11 4.35 -2.68
C GLY A 66 11.08 3.85 -3.77
N GLY A 67 11.64 4.76 -4.54
CA GLY A 67 12.62 4.47 -5.59
C GLY A 67 12.01 3.98 -6.92
N SER A 68 10.70 4.06 -7.10
CA SER A 68 9.99 3.57 -8.29
C SER A 68 10.34 2.09 -8.58
N VAL A 69 10.49 1.71 -9.85
CA VAL A 69 10.87 0.35 -10.27
C VAL A 69 12.19 -0.13 -9.65
N PHE A 70 13.12 0.76 -9.34
CA PHE A 70 14.40 0.39 -8.74
C PHE A 70 14.23 -0.12 -7.31
N GLY A 71 13.30 0.47 -6.56
CA GLY A 71 13.01 0.07 -5.18
C GLY A 71 12.51 -1.35 -5.03
N LEU A 72 11.95 -1.94 -6.10
CA LEU A 72 11.47 -3.33 -6.10
C LEU A 72 12.60 -4.34 -5.84
N ALA A 73 13.88 -3.95 -6.00
CA ALA A 73 15.03 -4.74 -5.60
C ALA A 73 15.07 -5.01 -4.08
N ALA A 74 14.44 -4.18 -3.25
CA ALA A 74 14.32 -4.41 -1.82
C ALA A 74 13.58 -5.73 -1.48
N ALA A 75 12.75 -6.24 -2.39
CA ALA A 75 12.08 -7.52 -2.19
C ALA A 75 13.07 -8.69 -2.05
N ASP A 76 14.24 -8.63 -2.68
CA ASP A 76 15.24 -9.71 -2.59
C ASP A 76 15.76 -9.87 -1.15
N GLY A 77 15.92 -8.78 -0.42
CA GLY A 77 16.30 -8.82 1.00
C GLY A 77 15.23 -9.44 1.88
N VAL A 78 13.95 -9.14 1.59
CA VAL A 78 12.80 -9.72 2.32
C VAL A 78 12.68 -11.21 2.02
N VAL A 79 12.82 -11.62 0.76
CA VAL A 79 12.82 -13.03 0.34
C VAL A 79 13.94 -13.79 1.04
N GLY A 80 15.18 -13.28 1.02
CA GLY A 80 16.31 -13.94 1.68
C GLY A 80 16.12 -14.09 3.20
N PHE A 81 15.57 -13.06 3.86
CA PHE A 81 15.22 -13.16 5.28
C PHE A 81 14.20 -14.27 5.54
N LEU A 82 13.11 -14.33 4.76
CA LEU A 82 12.07 -15.34 4.94
C LEU A 82 12.55 -16.77 4.62
N GLU A 83 13.42 -16.91 3.61
CA GLU A 83 14.08 -18.18 3.27
C GLU A 83 14.91 -18.71 4.45
N GLU A 84 15.72 -17.85 5.08
CA GLU A 84 16.50 -18.19 6.28
C GLU A 84 15.63 -18.63 7.46
N GLN A 85 14.41 -18.10 7.56
CA GLN A 85 13.42 -18.50 8.58
C GLN A 85 12.62 -19.76 8.19
N GLY A 86 12.82 -20.31 6.98
CA GLY A 86 12.04 -21.43 6.47
C GLY A 86 10.55 -21.09 6.25
N VAL A 87 10.24 -19.82 5.95
CA VAL A 87 8.87 -19.34 5.74
C VAL A 87 8.58 -19.21 4.25
N GLY A 88 7.51 -19.84 3.77
CA GLY A 88 7.13 -19.75 2.37
C GLY A 88 6.10 -20.77 1.92
N PHE A 89 5.73 -20.70 0.65
CA PHE A 89 4.89 -21.68 -0.01
C PHE A 89 5.61 -23.04 -0.10
N PRO A 90 5.02 -24.14 0.37
CA PRO A 90 5.71 -25.43 0.43
C PRO A 90 5.94 -26.04 -0.96
N THR A 91 7.18 -26.43 -1.25
CA THR A 91 7.55 -27.14 -2.48
C THR A 91 8.46 -28.34 -2.18
N GLY A 92 8.75 -29.16 -3.19
CA GLY A 92 9.74 -30.25 -3.07
C GLY A 92 11.17 -29.78 -2.83
N ALA A 93 11.48 -28.50 -3.07
CA ALA A 93 12.79 -27.90 -2.80
C ALA A 93 12.86 -27.18 -1.43
N GLY A 94 11.77 -27.18 -0.67
CA GLY A 94 11.61 -26.38 0.55
C GLY A 94 10.56 -25.27 0.40
N PRO A 95 10.36 -24.46 1.45
CA PRO A 95 9.43 -23.32 1.42
C PRO A 95 9.97 -22.20 0.53
N ILE A 96 9.14 -21.66 -0.36
CA ILE A 96 9.46 -20.56 -1.27
C ILE A 96 8.73 -19.30 -0.81
N PRO A 97 9.44 -18.26 -0.30
CA PRO A 97 8.80 -17.04 0.16
C PRO A 97 7.97 -16.34 -0.93
N ILE A 98 6.75 -15.94 -0.58
CA ILE A 98 5.87 -15.16 -1.45
C ILE A 98 5.84 -13.72 -0.92
N VAL A 99 6.59 -12.84 -1.58
CA VAL A 99 6.71 -11.40 -1.24
C VAL A 99 6.19 -10.58 -2.41
N VAL A 100 5.08 -9.88 -2.23
CA VAL A 100 4.53 -8.99 -3.26
C VAL A 100 5.08 -7.58 -3.06
N GLY A 101 5.67 -7.00 -4.11
CA GLY A 101 6.23 -5.65 -4.06
C GLY A 101 5.39 -4.63 -4.84
N MET A 102 5.26 -3.43 -4.27
CA MET A 102 4.67 -2.27 -4.93
C MET A 102 5.54 -1.03 -4.70
N GLY A 103 5.80 -0.27 -5.77
CA GLY A 103 6.70 0.88 -5.77
C GLY A 103 5.99 2.20 -6.01
N LEU A 104 6.40 3.25 -5.28
CA LEU A 104 6.04 4.63 -5.53
C LEU A 104 7.23 5.45 -5.99
N PHE A 105 6.98 6.53 -6.72
CA PHE A 105 8.01 7.42 -7.21
C PHE A 105 8.32 8.56 -6.22
N ASP A 106 9.51 8.58 -5.67
CA ASP A 106 10.03 9.64 -4.80
C ASP A 106 11.43 10.13 -5.22
N LEU A 107 11.91 9.77 -6.42
CA LEU A 107 13.27 10.11 -6.89
C LEU A 107 13.52 11.62 -7.02
N LEU A 108 12.46 12.42 -7.02
CA LEU A 108 12.53 13.89 -7.07
C LEU A 108 12.24 14.54 -5.70
N ALA A 109 12.12 13.75 -4.64
CA ALA A 109 11.88 14.21 -3.27
C ALA A 109 13.19 14.65 -2.59
N GLY A 110 14.26 13.87 -2.78
CA GLY A 110 15.61 14.14 -2.27
C GLY A 110 16.69 13.68 -3.25
N GLU A 111 17.57 12.77 -2.81
CA GLU A 111 18.74 12.34 -3.58
C GLU A 111 18.42 11.09 -4.44
N PRO A 112 18.27 11.21 -5.78
CA PRO A 112 17.83 10.11 -6.64
C PRO A 112 18.79 8.92 -6.71
N GLY A 113 20.05 9.12 -6.31
CA GLY A 113 21.08 8.07 -6.28
C GLY A 113 20.96 7.11 -5.10
N VAL A 114 20.22 7.50 -4.04
CA VAL A 114 19.97 6.67 -2.86
C VAL A 114 18.54 6.16 -2.95
N ARG A 115 18.39 4.83 -2.91
CA ARG A 115 17.10 4.15 -3.11
C ARG A 115 17.08 2.80 -2.41
N PRO A 116 15.92 2.29 -1.99
CA PRO A 116 15.82 0.96 -1.39
C PRO A 116 16.38 -0.12 -2.31
N GLY A 117 17.26 -0.97 -1.77
CA GLY A 117 17.78 -2.17 -2.39
C GLY A 117 17.68 -3.37 -1.44
N PRO A 118 18.30 -4.51 -1.78
CA PRO A 118 18.19 -5.74 -0.99
C PRO A 118 18.56 -5.54 0.48
N GLU A 119 19.63 -4.80 0.79
CA GLU A 119 20.04 -4.52 2.17
C GLU A 119 18.97 -3.74 2.95
N GLN A 120 18.36 -2.75 2.31
CA GLN A 120 17.31 -1.92 2.92
C GLN A 120 16.02 -2.70 3.14
N GLY A 121 15.63 -3.56 2.18
CA GLY A 121 14.49 -4.46 2.36
C GLY A 121 14.72 -5.46 3.48
N ARG A 122 15.95 -6.00 3.61
CA ARG A 122 16.33 -6.85 4.74
C ARG A 122 16.24 -6.11 6.07
N ALA A 123 16.81 -4.91 6.16
CA ALA A 123 16.73 -4.09 7.36
C ALA A 123 15.28 -3.78 7.77
N ALA A 124 14.41 -3.49 6.79
CA ALA A 124 12.99 -3.23 7.04
C ALA A 124 12.24 -4.45 7.59
N VAL A 125 12.48 -5.66 7.06
CA VAL A 125 11.82 -6.86 7.60
C VAL A 125 12.40 -7.29 8.95
N GLU A 126 13.69 -7.11 9.18
CA GLU A 126 14.33 -7.38 10.48
C GLU A 126 13.81 -6.43 11.57
N SER A 127 13.43 -5.20 11.21
CA SER A 127 12.81 -4.25 12.13
C SER A 127 11.32 -4.50 12.39
N ALA A 128 10.70 -5.50 11.74
CA ALA A 128 9.24 -5.65 11.75
C ALA A 128 8.71 -6.01 13.15
N SER A 129 7.77 -5.20 13.63
CA SER A 129 7.22 -5.31 14.97
C SER A 129 5.71 -5.01 14.97
N GLU A 130 4.99 -5.39 16.03
CA GLU A 130 3.59 -4.98 16.20
C GLU A 130 3.47 -3.49 16.45
N GLU A 131 4.49 -2.87 17.05
CA GLU A 131 4.61 -1.44 17.27
C GLU A 131 5.44 -0.79 16.16
N PHE A 132 4.88 0.20 15.48
CA PHE A 132 5.52 0.85 14.33
C PHE A 132 5.12 2.32 14.23
N LEU A 133 5.77 3.06 13.34
CA LEU A 133 5.55 4.49 13.13
C LEU A 133 4.72 4.74 11.86
N THR A 134 4.03 5.87 11.83
CA THR A 134 3.37 6.43 10.64
C THR A 134 3.85 7.86 10.41
N GLY A 135 3.47 8.45 9.28
CA GLY A 135 3.96 9.74 8.80
C GLY A 135 5.13 9.57 7.83
N VAL A 136 6.18 10.39 8.01
CA VAL A 136 7.34 10.46 7.12
C VAL A 136 8.37 9.37 7.47
N VAL A 137 7.98 8.11 7.30
CA VAL A 137 8.77 6.91 7.62
C VAL A 137 8.62 5.83 6.56
N GLY A 138 9.61 4.95 6.42
CA GLY A 138 9.59 3.87 5.45
C GLY A 138 9.21 4.33 4.03
N ALA A 139 8.24 3.65 3.40
CA ALA A 139 7.73 4.03 2.08
C ALA A 139 7.10 5.45 2.02
N GLY A 140 6.68 6.01 3.16
CA GLY A 140 6.11 7.35 3.25
C GLY A 140 7.13 8.48 3.26
N THR A 141 8.43 8.20 3.44
CA THR A 141 9.48 9.20 3.66
C THR A 141 9.60 10.23 2.54
N GLY A 142 9.52 9.76 1.29
CA GLY A 142 9.59 10.60 0.10
C GLY A 142 8.24 11.07 -0.43
N ALA A 143 7.15 10.64 0.19
CA ALA A 143 5.81 10.74 -0.37
C ALA A 143 5.25 12.19 -0.34
N THR A 144 4.54 12.57 -1.40
CA THR A 144 3.93 13.89 -1.56
C THR A 144 2.62 13.77 -2.33
N VAL A 145 1.67 14.68 -2.09
CA VAL A 145 0.33 14.66 -2.72
C VAL A 145 -0.01 16.01 -3.34
N GLY A 146 -1.11 16.09 -4.10
CA GLY A 146 -1.63 17.33 -4.67
C GLY A 146 -0.81 17.92 -5.82
N LYS A 147 0.05 17.11 -6.43
CA LYS A 147 0.99 17.54 -7.47
C LYS A 147 0.28 17.95 -8.78
N TRP A 148 -0.97 17.55 -8.98
CA TRP A 148 -1.76 17.89 -10.17
C TRP A 148 -2.01 19.39 -10.35
N ALA A 149 -1.91 20.18 -9.27
CA ALA A 149 -2.00 21.64 -9.30
C ALA A 149 -0.65 22.33 -9.58
N GLY A 150 0.41 21.54 -9.81
CA GLY A 150 1.81 21.94 -9.91
C GLY A 150 2.65 21.33 -8.79
N ARG A 151 3.87 20.89 -9.11
CA ARG A 151 4.81 20.29 -8.12
C ARG A 151 5.19 21.26 -7.00
N ASP A 152 5.24 22.55 -7.31
CA ASP A 152 5.46 23.64 -6.37
C ASP A 152 4.34 23.77 -5.32
N LYS A 153 3.18 23.17 -5.57
CA LYS A 153 2.03 23.13 -4.66
C LYS A 153 1.85 21.77 -4.00
N ALA A 154 2.81 20.87 -4.14
CA ALA A 154 2.76 19.57 -3.50
C ALA A 154 2.64 19.73 -1.98
N LEU A 155 1.76 18.93 -1.39
CA LEU A 155 1.58 18.82 0.05
C LEU A 155 2.38 17.62 0.57
N PRO A 156 2.73 17.61 1.88
CA PRO A 156 3.25 16.42 2.52
C PRO A 156 2.32 15.22 2.30
N GLY A 157 2.89 14.09 1.92
CA GLY A 157 2.24 12.79 2.03
C GLY A 157 2.94 11.98 3.12
N GLY A 158 2.69 10.67 3.14
CA GLY A 158 3.30 9.82 4.13
C GLY A 158 2.72 8.41 4.15
N LEU A 159 2.99 7.72 5.26
CA LEU A 159 2.41 6.45 5.61
C LEU A 159 1.29 6.66 6.63
N GLY A 160 0.08 6.18 6.40
CA GLY A 160 -1.04 6.29 7.33
C GLY A 160 -1.72 4.95 7.60
N LEU A 161 -2.34 4.83 8.78
CA LEU A 161 -3.10 3.67 9.24
C LEU A 161 -4.55 4.08 9.51
N GLY A 162 -5.48 3.31 8.96
CA GLY A 162 -6.90 3.36 9.33
C GLY A 162 -7.35 2.02 9.88
N VAL A 163 -8.24 2.05 10.89
CA VAL A 163 -8.70 0.84 11.57
C VAL A 163 -10.21 0.93 11.79
N THR A 164 -10.93 -0.08 11.32
CA THR A 164 -12.38 -0.18 11.48
C THR A 164 -12.74 -1.56 12.01
N GLN A 165 -13.90 -1.65 12.68
CA GLN A 165 -14.30 -2.87 13.38
C GLN A 165 -15.82 -2.99 13.44
N LYS A 166 -16.33 -4.21 13.32
CA LYS A 166 -17.71 -4.59 13.67
C LYS A 166 -17.69 -5.92 14.42
N GLY A 167 -18.05 -5.88 15.70
CA GLY A 167 -17.93 -7.06 16.57
C GLY A 167 -16.46 -7.49 16.65
N GLU A 168 -16.17 -8.75 16.36
CA GLU A 168 -14.80 -9.28 16.34
C GLU A 168 -14.09 -9.11 15.00
N VAL A 169 -14.83 -8.78 13.92
CA VAL A 169 -14.25 -8.55 12.59
C VAL A 169 -13.58 -7.18 12.58
N MET A 170 -12.30 -7.17 12.25
CA MET A 170 -11.45 -6.00 12.19
C MET A 170 -10.82 -5.86 10.81
N VAL A 171 -10.66 -4.62 10.36
CA VAL A 171 -9.92 -4.26 9.15
C VAL A 171 -8.93 -3.16 9.51
N ALA A 172 -7.67 -3.34 9.10
CA ALA A 172 -6.63 -2.34 9.17
C ALA A 172 -6.11 -2.06 7.76
N ALA A 173 -6.00 -0.79 7.37
CA ALA A 173 -5.44 -0.37 6.09
C ALA A 173 -4.20 0.48 6.34
N LEU A 174 -3.07 0.09 5.76
CA LEU A 174 -1.83 0.84 5.75
C LEU A 174 -1.61 1.42 4.35
N ALA A 175 -1.50 2.74 4.23
CA ALA A 175 -1.42 3.45 2.95
C ALA A 175 -0.17 4.33 2.88
N ALA A 176 0.67 4.14 1.86
CA ALA A 176 1.74 5.07 1.50
C ALA A 176 1.24 5.98 0.36
N VAL A 177 1.03 7.26 0.65
CA VAL A 177 0.26 8.18 -0.20
C VAL A 177 1.16 9.17 -0.91
N ASN A 178 1.44 8.92 -2.18
CA ASN A 178 2.21 9.79 -3.07
C ASN A 178 1.37 10.18 -4.32
N ALA A 179 0.09 10.48 -4.12
CA ALA A 179 -0.91 10.69 -5.17
C ALA A 179 -0.62 11.90 -6.08
N LEU A 180 -1.03 11.83 -7.35
CA LEU A 180 -1.06 12.99 -8.22
C LEU A 180 -2.14 13.97 -7.78
N GLY A 181 -3.35 13.44 -7.55
CA GLY A 181 -4.47 14.18 -6.98
C GLY A 181 -4.20 14.63 -5.55
N GLN A 182 -5.17 15.31 -4.95
CA GLN A 182 -5.05 15.87 -3.60
C GLN A 182 -6.06 15.24 -2.64
N PRO A 183 -5.80 15.30 -1.32
CA PRO A 183 -6.80 14.98 -0.32
C PRO A 183 -8.10 15.74 -0.57
N ASP A 184 -9.23 15.04 -0.50
CA ASP A 184 -10.56 15.61 -0.73
C ASP A 184 -11.58 15.01 0.24
N ASP A 185 -12.48 15.86 0.72
CA ASP A 185 -13.64 15.51 1.54
C ASP A 185 -14.96 15.61 0.72
N GLY A 186 -14.84 15.68 -0.60
CA GLY A 186 -15.91 15.86 -1.57
C GLY A 186 -16.08 17.30 -2.06
N THR A 187 -15.33 18.25 -1.51
CA THR A 187 -15.35 19.65 -1.94
C THR A 187 -14.86 19.83 -3.38
N GLN A 188 -13.89 19.05 -3.83
CA GLN A 188 -13.38 19.14 -5.20
C GLN A 188 -14.38 18.60 -6.23
N SER A 189 -14.99 17.45 -5.94
CA SER A 189 -16.06 16.89 -6.77
C SER A 189 -17.26 17.85 -6.91
N ALA A 190 -17.64 18.53 -5.82
CA ALA A 190 -18.66 19.57 -5.85
C ALA A 190 -18.24 20.78 -6.71
N ALA A 191 -16.99 21.24 -6.59
CA ALA A 191 -16.48 22.35 -7.39
C ALA A 191 -16.47 22.03 -8.90
N VAL A 192 -16.09 20.80 -9.27
CA VAL A 192 -16.14 20.36 -10.68
C VAL A 192 -17.57 20.34 -11.18
N SER A 193 -18.49 19.74 -10.41
CA SER A 193 -19.90 19.63 -10.77
C SER A 193 -20.58 21.00 -10.93
N ASN A 194 -20.18 21.99 -10.11
CA ASN A 194 -20.70 23.35 -10.14
C ASN A 194 -19.99 24.25 -11.18
N GLY A 195 -18.98 23.74 -11.90
CA GLY A 195 -18.20 24.52 -12.87
C GLY A 195 -17.32 25.60 -12.23
N THR A 196 -17.05 25.52 -10.93
CA THR A 196 -16.19 26.47 -10.18
C THR A 196 -14.77 25.96 -9.97
N PHE A 197 -14.48 24.72 -10.37
CA PHE A 197 -13.15 24.13 -10.26
C PHE A 197 -12.16 24.79 -11.24
N THR A 198 -11.02 25.24 -10.72
CA THR A 198 -10.03 26.04 -11.49
C THR A 198 -8.65 25.42 -11.59
N ALA A 199 -8.33 24.40 -10.78
CA ALA A 199 -7.00 23.80 -10.73
C ALA A 199 -6.84 22.63 -11.73
N TRP A 200 -7.32 22.81 -12.96
CA TRP A 200 -7.22 21.80 -14.02
C TRP A 200 -5.77 21.55 -14.41
N PRO A 201 -5.36 20.28 -14.65
CA PRO A 201 -3.99 19.96 -15.03
C PRO A 201 -3.69 20.49 -16.44
N THR A 202 -2.45 20.95 -16.66
CA THR A 202 -1.99 21.39 -17.98
C THR A 202 -1.14 20.31 -18.66
N ARG A 203 -0.97 20.41 -19.99
CA ARG A 203 -0.22 19.42 -20.77
C ARG A 203 1.26 19.28 -20.38
N ARG A 204 1.81 20.23 -19.61
CA ARG A 204 3.19 20.18 -19.10
C ARG A 204 3.32 19.39 -17.79
N ASP A 205 2.21 19.08 -17.13
CA ASP A 205 2.18 18.42 -15.82
C ASP A 205 2.20 16.88 -15.92
N HIS A 206 2.17 16.33 -17.14
CA HIS A 206 2.02 14.89 -17.43
C HIS A 206 3.23 14.00 -17.10
N PHE A 207 4.38 14.56 -16.73
CA PHE A 207 5.59 13.79 -16.36
C PHE A 207 5.79 13.65 -14.84
N GLN A 208 4.73 13.90 -14.08
CA GLN A 208 4.75 13.64 -12.65
C GLN A 208 4.40 12.16 -12.46
N GLU A 209 5.34 11.36 -11.97
CA GLU A 209 5.14 9.96 -11.57
C GLU A 209 4.65 9.95 -10.11
N ASN A 210 3.52 9.28 -9.86
CA ASN A 210 2.77 9.34 -8.60
C ASN A 210 2.19 7.96 -8.29
N THR A 211 1.84 7.69 -7.03
CA THR A 211 1.29 6.38 -6.62
C THR A 211 0.68 6.45 -5.22
N THR A 212 -0.47 5.82 -5.00
CA THR A 212 -0.92 5.41 -3.66
C THR A 212 -0.85 3.89 -3.51
N LEU A 213 -0.07 3.42 -2.53
CA LEU A 213 0.11 2.00 -2.24
C LEU A 213 -0.67 1.63 -0.99
N ILE A 214 -1.51 0.61 -1.04
CA ILE A 214 -2.37 0.24 0.08
C ILE A 214 -2.24 -1.24 0.39
N THR A 215 -2.00 -1.57 1.66
CA THR A 215 -2.13 -2.92 2.20
C THR A 215 -3.29 -2.96 3.19
N VAL A 216 -4.33 -3.71 2.86
CA VAL A 216 -5.49 -3.99 3.71
C VAL A 216 -5.28 -5.34 4.37
N VAL A 217 -5.44 -5.41 5.69
CA VAL A 217 -5.41 -6.66 6.45
C VAL A 217 -6.69 -6.80 7.26
N THR A 218 -7.28 -7.99 7.26
CA THR A 218 -8.44 -8.33 8.10
C THR A 218 -8.21 -9.65 8.82
N ASN A 219 -8.83 -9.80 9.99
CA ASN A 219 -8.88 -11.08 10.69
C ASN A 219 -10.02 -12.00 10.20
N ALA A 220 -10.83 -11.55 9.24
CA ALA A 220 -11.93 -12.33 8.69
C ALA A 220 -11.46 -13.61 7.98
N VAL A 221 -12.27 -14.67 8.01
CA VAL A 221 -12.13 -15.86 7.17
C VAL A 221 -12.65 -15.53 5.78
N LEU A 222 -11.75 -15.44 4.80
CA LEU A 222 -12.08 -15.02 3.44
C LEU A 222 -11.36 -15.87 2.40
N SER A 223 -12.02 -16.11 1.27
CA SER A 223 -11.39 -16.71 0.11
C SER A 223 -10.48 -15.70 -0.62
N LYS A 224 -9.67 -16.19 -1.57
CA LYS A 224 -8.87 -15.33 -2.43
C LYS A 224 -9.75 -14.39 -3.27
N MET A 225 -10.92 -14.86 -3.72
CA MET A 225 -11.87 -14.03 -4.45
C MET A 225 -12.46 -12.94 -3.56
N ASP A 226 -12.78 -13.25 -2.32
CA ASP A 226 -13.26 -12.23 -1.37
C ASP A 226 -12.20 -11.16 -1.12
N CYS A 227 -10.92 -11.57 -0.97
CA CYS A 227 -9.81 -10.62 -0.88
C CYS A 227 -9.70 -9.75 -2.14
N PHE A 228 -9.97 -10.28 -3.33
CA PHE A 228 -10.00 -9.47 -4.55
C PHE A 228 -11.10 -8.41 -4.51
N LEU A 229 -12.30 -8.78 -4.03
CA LEU A 229 -13.39 -7.82 -3.81
C LEU A 229 -13.05 -6.78 -2.74
N LEU A 230 -12.26 -7.15 -1.72
CA LEU A 230 -11.77 -6.19 -0.73
C LEU A 230 -10.77 -5.21 -1.35
N ALA A 231 -9.87 -5.67 -2.22
CA ALA A 231 -8.94 -4.80 -2.93
C ALA A 231 -9.68 -3.75 -3.78
N GLN A 232 -10.74 -4.16 -4.48
CA GLN A 232 -11.63 -3.26 -5.21
C GLN A 232 -12.27 -2.21 -4.27
N SER A 233 -12.76 -2.64 -3.11
CA SER A 233 -13.30 -1.72 -2.10
C SER A 233 -12.24 -0.80 -1.49
N GLY A 234 -10.98 -1.22 -1.44
CA GLY A 234 -9.87 -0.35 -1.07
C GLY A 234 -9.67 0.78 -2.07
N HIS A 235 -9.80 0.51 -3.37
CA HIS A 235 -9.80 1.56 -4.40
C HIS A 235 -10.98 2.52 -4.25
N ASP A 236 -12.15 2.04 -3.85
CA ASP A 236 -13.30 2.91 -3.59
C ASP A 236 -13.06 3.83 -2.37
N GLY A 237 -12.39 3.33 -1.33
CA GLY A 237 -11.93 4.14 -0.19
C GLY A 237 -10.91 5.21 -0.61
N LEU A 238 -9.95 4.85 -1.46
CA LEU A 238 -8.99 5.81 -2.02
C LEU A 238 -9.71 6.90 -2.84
N ALA A 239 -10.70 6.54 -3.64
CA ALA A 239 -11.47 7.49 -4.44
C ALA A 239 -12.36 8.44 -3.61
N ARG A 240 -12.64 8.10 -2.36
CA ARG A 240 -13.33 8.98 -1.41
C ARG A 240 -12.39 9.95 -0.69
N ALA A 241 -11.09 9.63 -0.61
CA ALA A 241 -10.10 10.41 0.12
C ALA A 241 -9.17 11.23 -0.78
N ILE A 242 -9.02 10.87 -2.05
CA ILE A 242 -8.19 11.57 -3.04
C ILE A 242 -9.03 11.96 -4.24
N PHE A 243 -8.86 13.19 -4.72
CA PHE A 243 -9.46 13.68 -5.95
C PHE A 243 -8.43 14.30 -6.92
N PRO A 244 -8.41 13.87 -8.20
CA PRO A 244 -8.86 12.56 -8.68
C PRO A 244 -7.86 11.47 -8.30
N PRO A 245 -8.30 10.25 -8.00
CA PRO A 245 -7.40 9.08 -7.92
C PRO A 245 -7.16 8.51 -9.34
N HIS A 246 -6.29 7.50 -9.46
CA HIS A 246 -6.20 6.64 -10.65
C HIS A 246 -5.92 7.36 -11.96
N LEU A 247 -5.18 8.47 -11.91
CA LEU A 247 -4.79 9.17 -13.11
C LEU A 247 -3.76 8.35 -13.90
N GLY A 248 -3.56 8.70 -15.17
CA GLY A 248 -2.71 7.93 -16.08
C GLY A 248 -1.24 7.81 -15.65
N SER A 249 -0.77 8.67 -14.74
CA SER A 249 0.57 8.59 -14.16
C SER A 249 0.59 8.19 -12.68
N ASP A 250 -0.57 7.80 -12.13
CA ASP A 250 -0.64 7.14 -10.84
C ASP A 250 -0.33 5.64 -11.01
N GLY A 251 0.38 5.04 -10.06
CA GLY A 251 0.61 3.59 -9.99
C GLY A 251 -0.28 2.86 -8.98
N ASP A 252 -1.45 3.40 -8.65
CA ASP A 252 -2.27 2.97 -7.52
C ASP A 252 -2.54 1.46 -7.49
N ALA A 253 -2.23 0.84 -6.35
CA ALA A 253 -2.35 -0.58 -6.13
C ALA A 253 -2.78 -0.92 -4.70
N VAL A 254 -3.68 -1.90 -4.58
CA VAL A 254 -4.19 -2.41 -3.30
C VAL A 254 -3.90 -3.90 -3.20
N VAL A 255 -3.27 -4.32 -2.10
CA VAL A 255 -3.21 -5.72 -1.66
C VAL A 255 -4.15 -5.89 -0.48
N ALA A 256 -5.02 -6.89 -0.52
CA ALA A 256 -5.89 -7.25 0.60
C ALA A 256 -5.56 -8.65 1.09
N ALA A 257 -5.41 -8.78 2.40
CA ALA A 257 -4.95 -9.98 3.09
C ALA A 257 -5.87 -10.34 4.27
N ALA A 258 -6.16 -11.62 4.43
CA ALA A 258 -7.08 -12.16 5.43
C ALA A 258 -6.38 -13.22 6.29
N THR A 259 -6.24 -12.98 7.59
CA THR A 259 -5.54 -13.90 8.52
C THR A 259 -6.42 -15.06 9.01
N GLY A 260 -7.72 -15.08 8.68
CA GLY A 260 -8.58 -16.25 8.85
C GLY A 260 -8.94 -16.66 10.28
N LYS A 261 -9.20 -15.71 11.18
CA LYS A 261 -9.49 -15.98 12.60
C LYS A 261 -10.96 -15.82 13.00
N VAL A 262 -11.72 -15.00 12.29
CA VAL A 262 -13.09 -14.60 12.66
C VAL A 262 -14.05 -14.78 11.49
N GLU A 263 -15.19 -15.41 11.70
CA GLU A 263 -16.25 -15.50 10.68
C GLU A 263 -16.97 -14.16 10.56
N ALA A 264 -17.11 -13.65 9.34
CA ALA A 264 -17.87 -12.44 9.06
C ALA A 264 -19.30 -12.79 8.62
N ASP A 265 -20.29 -11.99 9.03
CA ASP A 265 -21.69 -12.18 8.62
C ASP A 265 -21.87 -12.20 7.08
N SER A 266 -21.07 -11.39 6.38
CA SER A 266 -21.03 -11.29 4.92
C SER A 266 -19.74 -10.60 4.49
N VAL A 267 -19.23 -10.92 3.30
CA VAL A 267 -18.11 -10.20 2.67
C VAL A 267 -18.41 -8.71 2.51
N ASP A 268 -19.67 -8.32 2.28
CA ASP A 268 -20.04 -6.92 2.07
C ASP A 268 -19.89 -6.07 3.35
N VAL A 269 -20.03 -6.70 4.52
CA VAL A 269 -19.70 -6.04 5.79
C VAL A 269 -18.22 -5.68 5.83
N VAL A 270 -17.35 -6.62 5.46
CA VAL A 270 -15.91 -6.40 5.45
C VAL A 270 -15.53 -5.36 4.40
N ARG A 271 -16.15 -5.40 3.21
CA ARG A 271 -15.96 -4.39 2.15
C ARG A 271 -16.30 -2.98 2.62
N ALA A 272 -17.40 -2.79 3.33
CA ALA A 272 -17.75 -1.48 3.90
C ALA A 272 -16.69 -1.00 4.94
N LEU A 273 -16.18 -1.91 5.77
CA LEU A 273 -15.10 -1.62 6.70
C LEU A 273 -13.80 -1.22 5.98
N VAL A 274 -13.48 -1.88 4.86
CA VAL A 274 -12.31 -1.56 4.03
C VAL A 274 -12.38 -0.15 3.46
N VAL A 275 -13.52 0.24 2.88
CA VAL A 275 -13.70 1.59 2.31
C VAL A 275 -13.38 2.66 3.37
N ALA A 276 -13.97 2.52 4.57
CA ALA A 276 -13.76 3.46 5.66
C ALA A 276 -12.34 3.41 6.25
N ALA A 277 -11.72 2.22 6.35
CA ALA A 277 -10.35 2.08 6.83
C ALA A 277 -9.34 2.74 5.88
N VAL A 278 -9.52 2.56 4.57
CA VAL A 278 -8.64 3.21 3.57
C VAL A 278 -8.83 4.73 3.58
N GLU A 279 -10.08 5.22 3.67
CA GLU A 279 -10.35 6.67 3.78
C GLU A 279 -9.62 7.28 4.99
N GLN A 280 -9.70 6.63 6.16
CA GLN A 280 -8.97 7.04 7.37
C GLN A 280 -7.45 6.98 7.20
N ALA A 281 -6.93 5.90 6.60
CA ALA A 281 -5.50 5.72 6.40
C ALA A 281 -4.91 6.82 5.51
N VAL A 282 -5.61 7.14 4.42
CA VAL A 282 -5.19 8.18 3.47
C VAL A 282 -5.25 9.57 4.11
N HIS A 283 -6.32 9.90 4.83
CA HIS A 283 -6.42 11.17 5.55
C HIS A 283 -5.39 11.31 6.67
N GLN A 284 -5.00 10.22 7.34
CA GLN A 284 -3.92 10.27 8.33
C GLN A 284 -2.54 10.49 7.69
N ALA A 285 -2.35 10.00 6.46
CA ALA A 285 -1.07 10.10 5.76
C ALA A 285 -0.77 11.50 5.19
N CYS A 286 -1.78 12.35 5.04
CA CYS A 286 -1.70 13.68 4.43
C CYS A 286 -1.85 14.78 5.49
#